data_AF-A0A4R4TQW5-F1
#
_entry.id   AF-A0A4R4TQW5-F1
#
_cell.length_a   1.000
_cell.length_b   1.000
_cell.length_c   1.000
_cell.angle_alpha   90.00
_cell.angle_beta   90.00
_cell.angle_gamma   90.00
#
_symmetry.space_group_name_H-M   'P 1'
#
loop_
_entity.id
_entity.type
_entity.pdbx_description
1 polymer ?
#
loop_
_entity_poly.entity_id
_entity_poly.type
_entity_poly.pdbx_seq_one_letter_code
_entity_poly.pdbx_strand_id
1 'polypeptide(L)' 'MRAVWLREFGGPEMLVPGEAPDPVPGEGQVLVEVEFVNITFVETQMRS' A
#
# COMPACT_ATOMS: atom_id res chain seq x y z
N MET A 1 0.12 8.56 -7.79
CA MET A 1 0.58 8.52 -6.38
C MET A 1 1.70 7.51 -6.19
N ARG A 2 2.49 7.62 -5.10
CA ARG A 2 3.48 6.60 -4.71
C ARG A 2 2.84 5.57 -3.79
N ALA A 3 3.18 4.30 -3.95
CA ALA A 3 2.69 3.19 -3.15
C ALA A 3 3.79 2.15 -2.91
N VAL A 4 3.58 1.26 -1.94
CA VAL A 4 4.38 0.04 -1.77
C VAL A 4 3.59 -1.12 -2.36
N TRP A 5 4.18 -1.81 -3.33
CA TRP A 5 3.56 -2.94 -4.01
C TRP A 5 4.01 -4.27 -3.42
N LEU A 6 3.05 -5.18 -3.22
CA LEU A 6 3.30 -6.60 -3.02
C LEU A 6 2.88 -7.32 -4.31
N ARG A 7 3.85 -7.77 -5.12
CA ARG A 7 3.57 -8.46 -6.39
C ARG A 7 3.76 -9.98 -6.30
N GLU A 8 4.61 -10.41 -5.39
CA GLU A 8 4.91 -11.81 -5.09
C GLU A 8 5.01 -11.97 -3.57
N PHE A 9 4.66 -13.15 -3.05
CA PHE A 9 4.85 -13.45 -1.63
C PHE A 9 6.31 -13.83 -1.35
N GLY A 10 6.81 -13.52 -0.16
CA GLY A 10 8.19 -13.80 0.22
C GLY A 10 8.67 -12.93 1.37
N GLY A 11 9.99 -12.73 1.44
CA GLY A 11 10.63 -11.91 2.47
C GLY A 11 10.25 -10.41 2.37
N PRO A 12 10.76 -9.58 3.30
CA PRO A 12 10.46 -8.14 3.31
C PRO A 12 10.83 -7.42 2.01
N GLU A 13 11.78 -7.94 1.24
CA GLU A 13 12.20 -7.44 -0.07
C GLU A 13 11.09 -7.42 -1.13
N MET A 14 9.99 -8.16 -0.92
CA MET A 14 8.85 -8.21 -1.84
C MET A 14 7.92 -6.99 -1.73
N LEU A 15 8.08 -6.16 -0.69
CA LEU A 15 7.37 -4.89 -0.55
C LEU A 15 8.18 -3.77 -1.21
N VAL A 16 7.86 -3.47 -2.47
CA VAL A 16 8.67 -2.58 -3.32
C VAL A 16 7.97 -1.24 -3.59
N PRO A 17 8.62 -0.09 -3.31
CA PRO A 17 8.08 1.22 -3.70
C PRO A 17 7.88 1.34 -5.21
N GLY A 18 6.77 1.95 -5.62
CA GLY A 18 6.50 2.25 -7.02
C GLY A 18 5.36 3.25 -7.20
N GLU A 19 4.96 3.46 -8.44
CA GLU A 19 3.85 4.35 -8.78
C GLU A 19 2.53 3.58 -8.89
N ALA A 20 1.43 4.29 -8.60
CA ALA A 20 0.06 3.86 -8.82
C ALA A 20 -0.76 5.04 -9.39
N PRO A 21 -1.83 4.79 -10.15
CA PRO A 21 -2.77 5.84 -10.54
C PRO A 21 -3.34 6.58 -9.32
N ASP A 22 -3.67 7.85 -9.47
CA ASP A 22 -4.35 8.58 -8.40
C ASP A 22 -5.78 8.03 -8.20
N PRO A 23 -6.19 7.75 -6.95
CA PRO A 23 -7.50 7.19 -6.69
C PRO A 23 -8.59 8.24 -6.89
N VAL A 24 -9.71 7.82 -7.49
CA VAL A 24 -10.89 8.66 -7.69
C VAL A 24 -12.00 8.13 -6.76
N PRO A 25 -12.50 8.93 -5.81
CA PRO A 25 -13.54 8.48 -4.89
C PRO A 25 -14.87 8.30 -5.61
N GLY A 26 -15.58 7.21 -5.31
CA GLY A 26 -16.96 6.99 -5.71
C GLY A 26 -17.97 7.65 -4.77
N GLU A 27 -19.26 7.35 -4.97
CA GLU A 27 -20.33 7.87 -4.10
C GLU A 27 -20.14 7.39 -2.65
N GLY A 28 -20.23 8.33 -1.70
CA GLY A 28 -20.05 8.07 -0.27
C GLY A 28 -18.59 7.85 0.17
N GLN A 29 -17.61 7.99 -0.72
CA GLN A 29 -16.19 7.86 -0.40
C GLN A 29 -15.51 9.22 -0.30
N VAL A 30 -14.40 9.27 0.43
CA VAL A 30 -13.51 10.43 0.50
C VAL A 30 -12.11 10.04 0.07
N LEU A 31 -11.40 10.97 -0.57
CA LEU A 31 -9.99 10.83 -0.88
C LEU A 31 -9.16 11.45 0.25
N VAL A 32 -8.20 10.69 0.78
CA VAL A 32 -7.33 11.11 1.88
C VAL A 32 -5.91 11.24 1.38
N GLU A 33 -5.31 12.41 1.61
CA GLU A 33 -3.87 12.62 1.40
C GLU A 33 -3.10 12.06 2.60
N VAL A 34 -2.19 11.12 2.33
CA VAL A 34 -1.46 10.38 3.37
C VAL A 34 -0.11 11.02 3.63
N GLU A 35 0.05 11.62 4.81
CA GLU A 35 1.35 12.13 5.30
C GLU A 35 2.19 11.01 5.93
N PHE A 36 1.56 10.11 6.69
CA PHE A 36 2.20 8.99 7.37
C PHE A 36 1.34 7.74 7.32
N VAL A 37 1.99 6.58 7.23
CA VAL A 37 1.39 5.24 7.27
C VAL A 37 2.20 4.39 8.26
N ASN A 38 1.49 3.62 9.09
CA ASN A 38 2.11 2.73 10.06
C ASN A 38 2.55 1.41 9.42
N ILE A 39 3.51 0.74 10.04
CA ILE A 39 3.87 -0.65 9.77
C ILE A 39 3.65 -1.44 11.04
N THR A 40 3.04 -2.60 10.94
CA THR A 40 2.72 -3.49 12.05
C THR A 40 3.18 -4.92 11.75
N PHE A 41 2.73 -5.89 12.53
CA PHE A 41 2.98 -7.30 12.22
C PHE A 41 2.05 -7.83 11.10
N VAL A 42 0.99 -7.10 10.73
CA VAL A 42 0.04 -7.55 9.69
C VAL A 42 0.72 -7.65 8.32
N GLU A 43 1.69 -6.79 8.01
CA GLU A 43 2.43 -6.82 6.75
C GLU A 43 3.21 -8.12 6.59
N THR A 44 3.78 -8.64 7.69
CA THR A 44 4.46 -9.95 7.68
C THR A 44 3.47 -11.09 7.48
N GLN A 45 2.28 -11.02 8.06
CA GLN A 45 1.24 -12.03 7.86
C GLN A 45 0.65 -12.00 6.44
N MET A 46 0.57 -10.83 5.82
CA MET A 46 0.01 -10.65 4.48
C MET A 46 0.99 -11.00 3.36
N ARG A 47 2.29 -10.72 3.53
CA ARG A 47 3.29 -10.93 2.46
C ARG A 47 3.92 -12.34 2.43
N SER A 48 3.80 -13.11 3.52
CA SER A 48 4.46 -14.41 3.71
C SER A 48 3.54 -15.59 3.42
#